data_AF-F8UHQ1-F1
#
_entry.id   AF-F8UHQ1-F1
#
_cell.length_a   1.000
_cell.length_b   1.000
_cell.length_c   1.000
_cell.angle_alpha   90.00
_cell.angle_beta   90.00
_cell.angle_gamma   90.00
#
_symmetry.space_group_name_H-M   'P 1'
#
loop_
_entity.id
_entity.type
_entity.pdbx_description
1 polymer ?
#
loop_
_entity_poly.entity_id
_entity_poly.type
_entity_poly.pdbx_seq_one_letter_code
_entity_poly.pdbx_strand_id
1 'polypeptide(L)'
;MTTDGPDAAPLDLPPWQQVDVPDYGPGVQLIVDGAPVWFASPDTALEPGPEAATCILAYPCLLAGRPLRYPGATPGDRFLANVGKATALMGEWWGHTPVGYVVPTPRRPAEAAAPPGTALFFSGGIDSFYSLTRHPGVGVLVFLRGFDVRLANRAAADGLAAAFRRIAADRGIPLLTVATNLREHPTLGRLRWPRYHGSLLAVVAHLLRHRASHFIISSSYP
;
A
#
# COMPACT_ATOMS: atom_id res chain seq x y z
N MET A 1 -21.99 -5.31 -18.50
CA MET A 1 -21.13 -4.37 -17.76
C MET A 1 -21.21 -3.08 -18.52
N THR A 2 -22.10 -2.18 -18.10
CA THR A 2 -22.37 -0.92 -18.77
C THR A 2 -21.12 -0.07 -18.75
N THR A 3 -20.69 0.33 -19.94
CA THR A 3 -19.65 1.32 -20.17
C THR A 3 -20.23 2.68 -19.81
N ASP A 4 -20.08 3.09 -18.55
CA ASP A 4 -20.27 4.50 -18.22
C ASP A 4 -19.15 5.28 -18.91
N GLY A 5 -19.56 6.25 -19.73
CA GLY A 5 -18.67 7.15 -20.45
C GLY A 5 -17.87 8.06 -19.50
N PRO A 6 -17.12 9.04 -20.04
CA PRO A 6 -16.19 9.90 -19.29
C PRO A 6 -16.82 10.83 -18.21
N ASP A 7 -18.09 10.60 -17.84
CA ASP A 7 -18.90 11.39 -16.88
C ASP A 7 -19.21 10.64 -15.58
N ALA A 8 -18.52 9.52 -15.30
CA ALA A 8 -18.75 8.77 -14.06
C ALA A 8 -18.43 9.63 -12.82
N ALA A 9 -19.41 9.77 -11.92
CA ALA A 9 -19.31 10.64 -10.76
C ALA A 9 -18.05 10.35 -9.92
N PRO A 10 -17.31 11.38 -9.46
CA PRO A 10 -16.12 11.18 -8.64
C PRO A 10 -16.39 10.28 -7.43
N LEU A 11 -15.41 9.44 -7.09
CA LEU A 11 -15.43 8.67 -5.86
C LEU A 11 -14.81 9.51 -4.74
N ASP A 12 -15.58 9.77 -3.69
CA ASP A 12 -15.03 10.36 -2.47
C ASP A 12 -14.08 9.39 -1.79
N LEU A 13 -12.90 9.89 -1.45
CA LEU A 13 -11.96 9.14 -0.64
C LEU A 13 -12.61 8.84 0.73
N PRO A 14 -12.84 7.56 1.06
CA PRO A 14 -13.46 7.20 2.32
C PRO A 14 -12.56 7.62 3.49
N PRO A 15 -13.13 8.00 4.64
CA PRO A 15 -12.34 8.34 5.81
C PRO A 15 -11.68 7.09 6.40
N TRP A 16 -10.45 7.27 6.90
CA TRP A 16 -9.78 6.26 7.69
C TRP A 16 -10.43 6.10 9.06
N GLN A 17 -10.50 4.85 9.52
CA GLN A 17 -10.98 4.48 10.85
C GLN A 17 -9.90 3.67 11.56
N GLN A 18 -9.71 3.91 12.86
CA GLN A 18 -8.89 3.03 13.70
C GLN A 18 -9.66 1.74 13.96
N VAL A 19 -8.95 0.62 14.00
CA VAL A 19 -9.53 -0.70 14.25
C VAL A 19 -8.51 -1.55 15.01
N ASP A 20 -8.98 -2.40 15.93
CA ASP A 20 -8.17 -3.49 16.47
C ASP A 20 -8.54 -4.77 15.71
N VAL A 21 -7.56 -5.36 15.03
CA VAL A 21 -7.78 -6.52 14.18
C VAL A 21 -7.39 -7.79 14.94
N PRO A 22 -8.32 -8.73 15.15
CA PRO A 22 -8.02 -9.97 15.87
C PRO A 22 -6.77 -10.67 15.33
N ASP A 23 -5.86 -11.04 16.22
CA ASP A 23 -4.56 -11.67 15.96
C ASP A 23 -3.51 -10.82 15.23
N TYR A 24 -3.86 -9.62 14.75
CA TYR A 24 -2.96 -8.74 14.01
C TYR A 24 -2.70 -7.40 14.73
N GLY A 25 -3.48 -7.10 15.76
CA GLY A 25 -3.31 -5.94 16.65
C GLY A 25 -3.90 -4.66 16.07
N PRO A 26 -3.44 -3.48 16.54
CA PRO A 26 -3.99 -2.20 16.14
C PRO A 26 -3.73 -1.94 14.66
N GLY A 27 -4.66 -1.23 14.03
CA GLY A 27 -4.66 -1.00 12.60
C GLY A 27 -5.59 0.13 12.17
N VAL A 28 -5.64 0.29 10.86
CA VAL A 28 -6.47 1.28 10.18
C VAL A 28 -7.26 0.63 9.06
N GLN A 29 -8.47 1.12 8.80
CA GLN A 29 -9.33 0.61 7.75
C GLN A 29 -10.01 1.72 6.94
N LEU A 30 -10.39 1.37 5.71
CA LEU A 30 -11.34 2.09 4.87
C LEU A 30 -12.55 1.20 4.61
N ILE A 31 -13.72 1.81 4.48
CA ILE A 31 -14.90 1.13 3.94
C ILE A 31 -14.95 1.38 2.43
N VAL A 32 -14.75 0.33 1.65
CA VAL A 32 -14.75 0.37 0.19
C VAL A 32 -15.86 -0.56 -0.29
N ASP A 33 -16.82 0.00 -1.05
CA ASP A 33 -17.95 -0.78 -1.58
C ASP A 33 -18.70 -1.57 -0.49
N GLY A 34 -18.90 -0.92 0.67
CA GLY A 34 -19.61 -1.49 1.82
C GLY A 34 -18.83 -2.49 2.67
N ALA A 35 -17.58 -2.83 2.32
CA ALA A 35 -16.74 -3.77 3.07
C ALA A 35 -15.46 -3.12 3.59
N PRO A 36 -14.90 -3.58 4.73
CA PRO A 36 -13.66 -3.05 5.27
C PRO A 36 -12.44 -3.62 4.53
N VAL A 37 -11.53 -2.74 4.10
CA VAL A 37 -10.14 -3.07 3.81
C VAL A 37 -9.27 -2.51 4.92
N TRP A 38 -8.57 -3.38 5.64
CA TRP A 38 -7.76 -3.02 6.81
C TRP A 38 -6.29 -3.34 6.62
N PHE A 39 -5.47 -2.61 7.38
CA PHE A 39 -4.05 -2.84 7.58
C PHE A 39 -3.79 -2.82 9.08
N ALA A 40 -3.05 -3.80 9.60
CA ALA A 40 -2.75 -3.91 11.02
C ALA A 40 -1.30 -4.32 11.25
N SER A 41 -0.74 -3.89 12.38
CA SER A 41 0.65 -4.16 12.72
C SER A 41 0.81 -4.22 14.24
N PRO A 42 1.35 -5.33 14.79
CA PRO A 42 1.67 -5.40 16.20
C PRO A 42 2.99 -4.68 16.53
N ASP A 43 3.84 -4.43 15.53
CA ASP A 43 5.21 -3.95 15.72
C ASP A 43 5.28 -2.40 15.71
N THR A 44 4.27 -1.73 15.18
CA THR A 44 4.19 -0.27 15.08
C THR A 44 2.79 0.22 14.77
N ALA A 45 2.45 1.43 15.26
CA ALA A 45 1.30 2.19 14.75
C ALA A 45 1.44 2.45 13.24
N LEU A 46 0.30 2.50 12.55
CA LEU A 46 0.17 2.83 11.13
C LEU A 46 -0.44 4.22 10.99
N GLU A 47 0.17 5.08 10.18
CA GLU A 47 -0.29 6.46 9.98
C GLU A 47 -1.19 6.57 8.74
N PRO A 48 -2.52 6.69 8.91
CA PRO A 48 -3.41 6.83 7.78
C PRO A 48 -3.20 8.18 7.07
N GLY A 49 -3.34 8.19 5.75
CA GLY A 49 -3.20 9.40 4.96
C GLY A 49 -3.88 9.32 3.61
N PRO A 50 -4.08 10.46 2.93
CA PRO A 50 -4.71 10.49 1.62
C PRO A 50 -3.84 9.81 0.54
N GLU A 51 -2.51 9.78 0.69
CA GLU A 51 -1.60 9.02 -0.17
C GLU A 51 -1.87 7.51 -0.10
N ALA A 52 -1.89 6.95 1.11
CA ALA A 52 -2.17 5.53 1.33
C ALA A 52 -3.54 5.13 0.76
N ALA A 53 -4.57 5.93 1.01
CA ALA A 53 -5.90 5.68 0.46
C ALA A 53 -5.96 5.83 -1.08
N THR A 54 -5.21 6.78 -1.66
CA THR A 54 -5.08 6.91 -3.11
C THR A 54 -4.43 5.67 -3.71
N CYS A 55 -3.39 5.10 -3.07
CA CYS A 55 -2.77 3.86 -3.54
C CYS A 55 -3.74 2.67 -3.51
N ILE A 56 -4.70 2.62 -2.59
CA ILE A 56 -5.75 1.59 -2.57
C ILE A 56 -6.72 1.79 -3.75
N LEU A 57 -7.13 3.03 -4.01
CA LEU A 57 -8.30 3.32 -4.85
C LEU A 57 -7.97 3.77 -6.28
N ALA A 58 -6.73 4.18 -6.59
CA ALA A 58 -6.36 4.70 -7.90
C ALA A 58 -6.62 3.69 -9.02
N TYR A 59 -6.21 2.42 -8.83
CA TYR A 59 -6.40 1.38 -9.83
C TYR A 59 -7.87 1.00 -10.06
N PRO A 60 -8.71 0.71 -9.03
CA PRO A 60 -10.13 0.45 -9.26
C PRO A 60 -10.87 1.67 -9.84
N CYS A 61 -10.49 2.89 -9.47
CA CYS A 61 -11.05 4.11 -10.06
C CYS A 61 -10.67 4.28 -11.54
N LEU A 62 -9.41 4.00 -11.89
CA LEU A 62 -8.96 3.92 -13.29
C LEU A 62 -9.77 2.91 -14.10
N LEU A 63 -10.01 1.71 -13.55
CA LEU A 63 -10.81 0.68 -14.23
C LEU A 63 -12.27 1.10 -14.42
N ALA A 64 -12.81 1.88 -13.48
CA ALA A 64 -14.17 2.39 -13.52
C ALA A 64 -14.32 3.71 -14.29
N GLY A 65 -13.22 4.32 -14.77
CA GLY A 65 -13.26 5.65 -15.39
C GLY A 65 -13.70 6.76 -14.43
N ARG A 66 -13.54 6.56 -13.11
CA ARG A 66 -14.02 7.48 -12.08
C ARG A 66 -12.88 8.32 -11.51
N PRO A 67 -13.00 9.66 -11.44
CA PRO A 67 -12.03 10.49 -10.73
C PRO A 67 -12.06 10.23 -9.21
N LEU A 68 -10.93 10.41 -8.52
CA LEU A 68 -10.88 10.43 -7.06
C LEU A 68 -11.09 11.86 -6.53
N ARG A 69 -12.05 12.06 -5.62
CA ARG A 69 -12.26 13.34 -4.92
C ARG A 69 -11.72 13.28 -3.50
N TYR A 70 -11.02 14.33 -3.09
CA TYR A 70 -10.42 14.45 -1.76
C TYR A 70 -11.23 15.41 -0.89
N PRO A 71 -12.25 14.95 -0.14
CA PRO A 71 -13.11 15.85 0.67
C PRO A 71 -12.38 16.49 1.86
N GLY A 72 -11.19 16.01 2.23
CA GLY A 72 -10.40 16.48 3.38
C GLY A 72 -8.95 16.76 3.03
N ALA A 73 -8.02 16.05 3.69
CA ALA A 73 -6.60 16.14 3.37
C ALA A 73 -6.34 15.77 1.91
N THR A 74 -5.50 16.55 1.24
CA THR A 74 -5.10 16.32 -0.14
C THR A 74 -3.69 15.72 -0.17
N PRO A 75 -3.40 14.72 -1.03
CA PRO A 75 -2.04 14.26 -1.22
C PRO A 75 -1.12 15.37 -1.75
N GLY A 76 0.18 15.26 -1.48
CA GLY A 76 1.16 16.21 -2.03
C GLY A 76 1.25 16.21 -3.57
N ASP A 77 1.57 17.34 -4.17
CA ASP A 77 1.63 17.53 -5.63
C ASP A 77 2.57 16.55 -6.33
N ARG A 78 3.75 16.31 -5.74
CA ARG A 78 4.71 15.33 -6.25
C ARG A 78 4.13 13.92 -6.25
N PHE A 79 3.36 13.57 -5.22
CA PHE A 79 2.69 12.27 -5.15
C PHE A 79 1.64 12.17 -6.25
N LEU A 80 0.74 13.14 -6.40
CA LEU A 80 -0.29 13.14 -7.45
C LEU A 80 0.32 13.05 -8.86
N ALA A 81 1.40 13.79 -9.11
CA ALA A 81 2.13 13.71 -10.37
C ALA A 81 2.70 12.30 -10.63
N ASN A 82 3.23 11.64 -9.59
CA ASN A 82 3.75 10.27 -9.71
C ASN A 82 2.65 9.23 -9.92
N VAL A 83 1.49 9.36 -9.25
CA VAL A 83 0.34 8.47 -9.50
C VAL A 83 -0.21 8.70 -10.91
N GLY A 84 -0.22 9.94 -11.40
CA GLY A 84 -0.54 10.25 -12.80
C GLY A 84 0.38 9.52 -13.79
N LYS A 85 1.69 9.57 -13.58
CA LYS A 85 2.67 8.82 -14.40
C LYS A 85 2.45 7.31 -14.32
N ALA A 86 2.27 6.78 -13.11
CA ALA A 86 2.06 5.35 -12.91
C ALA A 86 0.79 4.85 -13.61
N THR A 87 -0.32 5.58 -13.48
CA THR A 87 -1.59 5.22 -14.12
C THR A 87 -1.56 5.43 -15.64
N ALA A 88 -0.77 6.38 -16.16
CA ALA A 88 -0.51 6.49 -17.59
C ALA A 88 0.26 5.27 -18.14
N LEU A 89 1.30 4.80 -17.44
CA LEU A 89 2.01 3.57 -17.81
C LEU A 89 1.08 2.35 -17.79
N MET A 90 0.23 2.23 -16.76
CA MET A 90 -0.81 1.19 -16.72
C MET A 90 -1.77 1.30 -17.91
N GLY A 91 -2.07 2.54 -18.33
CA GLY A 91 -2.87 2.84 -19.51
C GLY A 91 -2.22 2.36 -20.81
N GLU A 92 -0.93 2.63 -20.99
CA GLU A 92 -0.15 2.15 -22.13
C GLU A 92 -0.07 0.63 -22.18
N TRP A 93 0.12 -0.04 -21.04
CA TRP A 93 0.27 -1.49 -20.98
C TRP A 93 -1.05 -2.24 -21.12
N TRP A 94 -2.16 -1.68 -20.61
CA TRP A 94 -3.42 -2.42 -20.46
C TRP A 94 -4.65 -1.73 -21.04
N GLY A 95 -4.50 -0.58 -21.71
CA GLY A 95 -5.56 0.10 -22.46
C GLY A 95 -6.53 0.90 -21.60
N HIS A 96 -6.04 1.58 -20.56
CA HIS A 96 -6.85 2.37 -19.64
C HIS A 96 -6.52 3.87 -19.70
N THR A 97 -7.48 4.73 -19.36
CA THR A 97 -7.23 6.16 -19.18
C THR A 97 -6.58 6.39 -17.80
N PRO A 98 -5.60 7.31 -17.67
CA PRO A 98 -5.06 7.69 -16.36
C PRO A 98 -6.17 8.13 -15.40
N VAL A 99 -5.98 7.85 -14.10
CA VAL A 99 -6.98 8.25 -13.10
C VAL A 99 -7.01 9.77 -12.95
N GLY A 100 -8.21 10.34 -12.92
CA GLY A 100 -8.43 11.77 -12.66
C GLY A 100 -8.52 12.08 -11.16
N TYR A 101 -8.35 13.35 -10.80
CA TYR A 101 -8.45 13.83 -9.42
C TYR A 101 -9.32 15.09 -9.32
N VAL A 102 -10.10 15.18 -8.25
CA VAL A 102 -10.82 16.38 -7.84
C VAL A 102 -10.27 16.84 -6.49
N VAL A 103 -9.51 17.93 -6.52
CA VAL A 103 -8.80 18.48 -5.36
C VAL A 103 -9.46 19.78 -4.92
N PRO A 104 -9.82 19.95 -3.63
CA PRO A 104 -10.38 21.19 -3.14
C PRO A 104 -9.35 22.33 -3.17
N THR A 105 -9.85 23.55 -3.39
CA THR A 105 -9.08 24.79 -3.28
C THR A 105 -9.70 25.65 -2.17
N PRO A 106 -8.94 26.12 -1.16
CA PRO A 106 -7.51 25.94 -0.95
C PRO A 106 -7.12 24.52 -0.47
N ARG A 107 -5.89 24.11 -0.76
CA ARG A 107 -5.35 22.80 -0.32
C ARG A 107 -4.95 22.84 1.15
N ARG A 108 -5.21 21.75 1.87
CA ARG A 108 -4.59 21.50 3.18
C ARG A 108 -3.24 20.79 2.95
N PRO A 109 -2.09 21.40 3.32
CA PRO A 109 -0.79 20.79 3.12
C PRO A 109 -0.71 19.41 3.77
N ALA A 110 0.00 18.49 3.11
CA ALA A 110 0.38 17.22 3.71
C ALA A 110 1.35 17.45 4.88
N GLU A 111 1.31 16.55 5.85
CA GLU A 111 2.03 16.63 7.13
C GLU A 111 3.56 16.49 6.97
N ALA A 112 4.30 16.76 8.05
CA ALA A 112 5.75 16.97 8.11
C ALA A 112 6.61 15.84 7.50
N ALA A 113 7.86 16.18 7.18
CA ALA A 113 8.81 15.28 6.55
C ALA A 113 9.02 13.98 7.35
N ALA A 114 8.92 12.85 6.67
CA ALA A 114 9.28 11.53 7.18
C ALA A 114 10.73 11.50 7.68
N PRO A 115 11.05 10.79 8.78
CA PRO A 115 12.42 10.66 9.24
C PRO A 115 13.31 10.02 8.15
N PRO A 116 14.59 10.38 8.10
CA PRO A 116 15.53 9.74 7.19
C PRO A 116 15.64 8.25 7.55
N GLY A 117 15.60 7.38 6.54
CA GLY A 117 15.68 5.94 6.76
C GLY A 117 15.29 5.13 5.53
N THR A 118 15.90 3.96 5.36
CA THR A 118 15.61 3.04 4.26
C THR A 118 15.01 1.75 4.80
N ALA A 119 13.84 1.40 4.28
CA ALA A 119 13.15 0.13 4.51
C ALA A 119 13.31 -0.79 3.31
N LEU A 120 13.28 -2.10 3.54
CA LEU A 120 13.20 -3.12 2.50
C LEU A 120 11.96 -3.97 2.71
N PHE A 121 11.09 -4.05 1.70
CA PHE A 121 10.06 -5.08 1.66
C PHE A 121 10.74 -6.44 1.45
N PHE A 122 10.66 -7.31 2.46
CA PHE A 122 11.40 -8.57 2.52
C PHE A 122 10.46 -9.76 2.39
N SER A 123 10.53 -10.45 1.25
CA SER A 123 9.71 -11.63 0.93
C SER A 123 10.39 -12.95 1.26
N GLY A 124 11.70 -12.95 1.50
CA GLY A 124 12.52 -14.16 1.67
C GLY A 124 12.91 -14.83 0.36
N GLY A 125 12.55 -14.26 -0.80
CA GLY A 125 13.06 -14.70 -2.10
C GLY A 125 14.51 -14.25 -2.34
N ILE A 126 15.18 -14.89 -3.30
CA ILE A 126 16.58 -14.60 -3.66
C ILE A 126 16.80 -13.11 -3.95
N ASP A 127 15.86 -12.46 -4.64
CA ASP A 127 15.94 -11.04 -4.99
C ASP A 127 15.89 -10.12 -3.77
N SER A 128 15.13 -10.50 -2.73
CA SER A 128 15.07 -9.75 -1.47
C SER A 128 16.34 -9.92 -0.64
N PHE A 129 16.95 -11.11 -0.67
CA PHE A 129 18.29 -11.32 -0.11
C PHE A 129 19.36 -10.52 -0.85
N TYR A 130 19.33 -10.57 -2.19
CA TYR A 130 20.24 -9.79 -3.02
C TYR A 130 20.13 -8.30 -2.68
N SER A 131 18.91 -7.76 -2.64
CA SER A 131 18.66 -6.36 -2.25
C SER A 131 19.20 -6.05 -0.85
N LEU A 132 18.97 -6.93 0.13
CA LEU A 132 19.50 -6.77 1.49
C LEU A 132 21.04 -6.76 1.55
N THR A 133 21.72 -7.44 0.63
CA THR A 133 23.19 -7.41 0.53
C THR A 133 23.72 -6.19 -0.22
N ARG A 134 22.98 -5.70 -1.23
CA ARG A 134 23.38 -4.56 -2.07
C ARG A 134 23.07 -3.20 -1.45
N HIS A 135 22.18 -3.16 -0.46
CA HIS A 135 21.78 -1.94 0.23
C HIS A 135 22.12 -2.03 1.72
N PRO A 136 23.39 -1.83 2.12
CA PRO A 136 23.81 -1.93 3.52
C PRO A 136 23.18 -0.85 4.42
N GLY A 137 22.65 0.23 3.83
CA GLY A 137 21.93 1.29 4.54
C GLY A 137 20.46 0.96 4.87
N VAL A 138 19.98 -0.25 4.58
CA VAL A 138 18.64 -0.71 5.01
C VAL A 138 18.63 -0.79 6.54
N GLY A 139 17.77 0.03 7.15
CA GLY A 139 17.61 0.14 8.60
C GLY A 139 16.38 -0.59 9.15
N VAL A 140 15.50 -1.11 8.28
CA VAL A 140 14.30 -1.86 8.69
C VAL A 140 13.87 -2.84 7.61
N LEU A 141 13.45 -4.03 8.02
CA LEU A 141 12.77 -4.98 7.14
C LEU A 141 11.25 -4.86 7.33
N VAL A 142 10.50 -4.98 6.24
CA VAL A 142 9.04 -4.97 6.26
C VAL A 142 8.54 -6.29 5.68
N PHE A 143 7.78 -7.06 6.46
CA PHE A 143 7.14 -8.30 6.04
C PHE A 143 5.63 -8.10 5.93
N LEU A 144 5.04 -8.54 4.82
CA LEU A 144 3.61 -8.42 4.57
C LEU A 144 2.87 -9.75 4.70
N ARG A 145 1.85 -9.78 5.57
CA ARG A 145 0.89 -10.88 5.69
C ARG A 145 -0.37 -10.56 4.89
N GLY A 146 -0.89 -11.55 4.16
CA GLY A 146 -1.99 -11.32 3.20
C GLY A 146 -1.51 -10.76 1.85
N PHE A 147 -0.19 -10.73 1.61
CA PHE A 147 0.44 -10.37 0.35
C PHE A 147 0.88 -11.63 -0.41
N ASP A 148 2.11 -12.12 -0.25
CA ASP A 148 2.59 -13.35 -0.91
C ASP A 148 1.90 -14.59 -0.33
N VAL A 149 1.84 -14.66 1.00
CA VAL A 149 1.12 -15.69 1.75
C VAL A 149 -0.28 -15.19 2.07
N ARG A 150 -1.30 -15.97 1.70
CA ARG A 150 -2.71 -15.67 2.02
C ARG A 150 -2.91 -15.57 3.53
N LEU A 151 -3.83 -14.70 3.96
CA LEU A 151 -4.07 -14.41 5.37
C LEU A 151 -4.52 -15.65 6.16
N ALA A 152 -5.26 -16.55 5.50
CA ALA A 152 -5.67 -17.84 6.07
C ALA A 152 -4.50 -18.79 6.39
N ASN A 153 -3.33 -18.65 5.74
CA ASN A 153 -2.20 -19.56 5.95
C ASN A 153 -1.26 -19.06 7.07
N ARG A 154 -1.79 -19.05 8.29
CA ARG A 154 -1.12 -18.50 9.48
C ARG A 154 0.18 -19.21 9.81
N ALA A 155 0.18 -20.55 9.81
CA ALA A 155 1.37 -21.34 10.11
C ALA A 155 2.56 -21.00 9.19
N ALA A 156 2.32 -20.84 7.88
CA ALA A 156 3.37 -20.43 6.95
C ALA A 156 3.83 -18.99 7.22
N ALA A 157 2.90 -18.06 7.45
CA ALA A 157 3.23 -16.66 7.74
C ALA A 157 4.00 -16.50 9.08
N ASP A 158 3.71 -17.32 10.07
CA ASP A 158 4.40 -17.34 11.37
C ASP A 158 5.81 -17.93 11.24
N GLY A 159 5.96 -19.01 10.48
CA GLY A 159 7.27 -19.59 10.16
C GLY A 159 8.19 -18.61 9.43
N LEU A 160 7.66 -17.90 8.42
CA LEU A 160 8.38 -16.85 7.70
C LEU A 160 8.74 -15.68 8.61
N ALA A 161 7.79 -15.18 9.41
CA ALA A 161 8.05 -14.10 10.36
C ALA A 161 9.16 -14.48 11.36
N ALA A 162 9.14 -15.70 11.90
CA ALA A 162 10.20 -16.19 12.79
C ALA A 162 11.56 -16.26 12.09
N ALA A 163 11.62 -16.75 10.84
CA ALA A 163 12.83 -16.77 10.05
C ALA A 163 13.37 -15.36 9.77
N PHE A 164 12.49 -14.43 9.38
CA PHE A 164 12.86 -13.05 9.05
C PHE A 164 13.29 -12.26 10.28
N ARG A 165 12.71 -12.53 11.47
CA ARG A 165 13.18 -11.93 12.72
C ARG A 165 14.63 -12.31 13.03
N ARG A 166 15.04 -13.55 12.77
CA ARG A 166 16.44 -13.97 12.94
C ARG A 166 17.36 -13.23 11.97
N ILE A 167 16.97 -13.12 10.70
CA ILE A 167 17.74 -12.37 9.68
C ILE A 167 17.87 -10.89 10.06
N ALA A 168 16.80 -10.28 10.55
CA ALA A 168 16.80 -8.89 11.00
C ALA A 168 17.72 -8.71 12.23
N ALA A 169 17.66 -9.65 13.18
CA ALA A 169 18.53 -9.67 14.35
C ALA A 169 20.02 -9.81 13.98
N ASP A 170 20.36 -10.69 13.02
CA ASP A 170 21.74 -10.85 12.51
C ASP A 170 22.28 -9.56 11.87
N ARG A 171 21.38 -8.70 11.37
CA ARG A 171 21.70 -7.37 10.82
C ARG A 171 21.57 -6.24 11.84
N GLY A 172 21.12 -6.51 13.06
CA GLY A 172 20.90 -5.49 14.09
C GLY A 172 19.79 -4.49 13.73
N ILE A 173 18.81 -4.87 12.90
CA ILE A 173 17.71 -4.02 12.46
C ILE A 173 16.34 -4.61 12.85
N PRO A 174 15.29 -3.79 13.03
CA PRO A 174 13.95 -4.29 13.29
C PRO A 174 13.31 -4.97 12.06
N LEU A 175 12.41 -5.91 12.35
CA LEU A 175 11.39 -6.40 11.42
C LEU A 175 10.04 -5.80 11.80
N LEU A 176 9.36 -5.17 10.83
CA LEU A 176 7.98 -4.72 10.97
C LEU A 176 7.06 -5.63 10.16
N THR A 177 6.06 -6.21 10.81
CA THR A 177 5.04 -7.05 10.19
C THR A 177 3.78 -6.23 9.99
N VAL A 178 3.32 -6.13 8.74
CA VAL A 178 2.03 -5.51 8.40
C VAL A 178 1.13 -6.55 7.77
N ALA A 179 -0.07 -6.72 8.31
CA ALA A 179 -1.09 -7.60 7.79
C ALA A 179 -2.18 -6.81 7.07
N THR A 180 -2.81 -7.41 6.07
CA THR A 180 -3.97 -6.83 5.37
C THR A 180 -4.90 -7.90 4.82
N ASN A 181 -6.21 -7.62 4.79
CA ASN A 181 -7.21 -8.45 4.13
C ASN A 181 -7.47 -8.04 2.67
N LEU A 182 -6.69 -7.14 2.07
CA LEU A 182 -7.02 -6.57 0.76
C LEU A 182 -7.28 -7.63 -0.32
N ARG A 183 -6.47 -8.71 -0.36
CA ARG A 183 -6.66 -9.82 -1.31
C ARG A 183 -7.93 -10.64 -1.09
N GLU A 184 -8.51 -10.58 0.11
CA GLU A 184 -9.76 -11.26 0.49
C GLU A 184 -10.97 -10.33 0.43
N HIS A 185 -10.75 -9.02 0.20
CA HIS A 185 -11.81 -8.03 0.09
C HIS A 185 -12.74 -8.35 -1.10
N PRO A 186 -14.08 -8.28 -0.95
CA PRO A 186 -15.04 -8.67 -1.99
C PRO A 186 -14.83 -7.99 -3.35
N THR A 187 -14.51 -6.69 -3.35
CA THR A 187 -14.29 -5.89 -4.57
C THR A 187 -12.81 -5.84 -4.96
N LEU A 188 -11.93 -5.35 -4.07
CA LEU A 188 -10.49 -5.20 -4.35
C LEU A 188 -9.75 -6.53 -4.58
N GLY A 189 -10.17 -7.62 -3.91
CA GLY A 189 -9.59 -8.95 -4.06
C GLY A 189 -9.85 -9.60 -5.43
N ARG A 190 -10.87 -9.10 -6.18
CA ARG A 190 -11.19 -9.56 -7.54
C ARG A 190 -10.34 -8.87 -8.62
N LEU A 191 -9.61 -7.82 -8.25
CA LEU A 191 -8.70 -7.14 -9.17
C LEU A 191 -7.54 -8.07 -9.57
N ARG A 192 -7.03 -7.92 -10.79
CA ARG A 192 -5.92 -8.75 -11.29
C ARG A 192 -4.65 -8.46 -10.49
N TRP A 193 -4.35 -9.33 -9.52
CA TRP A 193 -3.22 -9.19 -8.59
C TRP A 193 -1.89 -8.78 -9.24
N PRO A 194 -1.43 -9.39 -10.35
CA PRO A 194 -0.17 -9.00 -10.99
C PRO A 194 -0.13 -7.53 -11.44
N ARG A 195 -1.28 -6.90 -11.66
CA ARG A 195 -1.37 -5.51 -12.15
C ARG A 195 -1.38 -4.46 -11.05
N TYR A 196 -1.73 -4.83 -9.81
CA TYR A 196 -1.95 -3.84 -8.74
C TYR A 196 -1.18 -4.11 -7.44
N HIS A 197 -0.51 -5.26 -7.31
CA HIS A 197 0.24 -5.60 -6.09
C HIS A 197 1.26 -4.52 -5.68
N GLY A 198 1.90 -3.85 -6.64
CA GLY A 198 2.80 -2.71 -6.38
C GLY A 198 2.11 -1.53 -5.69
N SER A 199 0.82 -1.30 -5.96
CA SER A 199 0.03 -0.29 -5.27
C SER A 199 -0.12 -0.63 -3.79
N LEU A 200 -0.29 -1.91 -3.42
CA LEU A 200 -0.37 -2.33 -2.01
C LEU A 200 0.96 -2.08 -1.28
N LEU A 201 2.10 -2.35 -1.91
CA LEU A 201 3.42 -1.99 -1.35
C LEU A 201 3.51 -0.47 -1.10
N ALA A 202 3.02 0.35 -2.03
CA ALA A 202 2.95 1.80 -1.84
C ALA A 202 2.01 2.21 -0.69
N VAL A 203 0.88 1.54 -0.50
CA VAL A 203 0.00 1.77 0.67
C VAL A 203 0.79 1.58 1.95
N VAL A 204 1.47 0.45 2.11
CA VAL A 204 2.22 0.16 3.34
C VAL A 204 3.38 1.12 3.53
N ALA A 205 4.08 1.50 2.45
CA ALA A 205 5.14 2.52 2.52
C ALA A 205 4.60 3.86 3.07
N HIS A 206 3.42 4.28 2.63
CA HIS A 206 2.77 5.49 3.14
C HIS A 206 2.26 5.36 4.59
N LEU A 207 1.74 4.19 4.97
CA LEU A 207 1.33 3.91 6.36
C LEU A 207 2.52 3.83 7.33
N LEU A 208 3.72 3.54 6.82
CA LEU A 208 4.97 3.44 7.58
C LEU A 208 5.91 4.62 7.35
N ARG A 209 5.41 5.74 6.82
CA ARG A 209 6.24 6.92 6.50
C ARG A 209 7.00 7.48 7.70
N HIS A 210 6.50 7.28 8.92
CA HIS A 210 7.17 7.65 10.17
C HIS A 210 8.30 6.71 10.57
N ARG A 211 8.48 5.58 9.88
CA ARG A 211 9.57 4.61 10.10
C ARG A 211 10.68 4.71 9.06
N ALA A 212 10.35 5.09 7.83
CA ALA A 212 11.31 5.29 6.76
C ALA A 212 10.75 6.24 5.69
N SER A 213 11.65 6.93 5.00
CA SER A 213 11.32 7.82 3.87
C SER A 213 11.66 7.19 2.51
N HIS A 214 12.45 6.11 2.50
CA HIS A 214 12.78 5.35 1.30
C HIS A 214 12.42 3.88 1.48
N PHE A 215 11.71 3.29 0.51
CA PHE A 215 11.31 1.88 0.54
C PHE A 215 11.83 1.18 -0.71
N ILE A 216 12.65 0.16 -0.49
CA ILE A 216 13.18 -0.68 -1.55
C ILE A 216 12.20 -1.82 -1.81
N ILE A 217 11.89 -2.02 -3.08
CA ILE A 217 11.11 -3.14 -3.59
C ILE A 217 12.06 -3.96 -4.46
N SER A 218 12.20 -5.25 -4.14
CA SER A 218 12.98 -6.17 -4.96
C SER A 218 12.26 -6.47 -6.27
N SER A 219 12.98 -6.99 -7.27
CA SER A 219 12.32 -7.50 -8.48
C SER A 219 11.24 -8.50 -8.13
N SER A 220 10.11 -8.41 -8.84
CA SER A 220 9.02 -9.36 -8.77
C SER A 220 8.87 -10.06 -10.11
N TYR A 221 8.36 -11.30 -10.07
CA TYR A 221 8.03 -12.06 -11.28
C TYR A 221 6.70 -11.53 -11.88
N PRO A 222 6.60 -11.35 -13.22
CA PRO A 222 5.40 -10.84 -13.89
C PRO A 222 4.19 -11.79 -13.87
#